data_AF-S0F3V2-F1
#
_entry.id   AF-S0F3V2-F1
#
_cell.length_a   1.000
_cell.length_b   1.000
_cell.length_c   1.000
_cell.angle_alpha   90.00
_cell.angle_beta   90.00
_cell.angle_gamma   90.00
#
_symmetry.space_group_name_H-M   'P 1'
#
loop_
_entity.id
_entity.type
_entity.pdbx_description
1 polymer ?
#
loop_
_entity_poly.entity_id
_entity_poly.type
_entity_poly.pdbx_seq_one_letter_code
_entity_poly.pdbx_strand_id
1 'polypeptide(L)' 'MTGMPAFRATLYNVLMKRNSVYVTACVLGSYVATNAYLSGTDSIWKSINKGKSWEEVQATLPPKEDEDDD' A
#
# COMPACT_ATOMS: atom_id res chain seq x y z
N MET A 1 14.53 -14.25 -29.23
CA MET A 1 13.90 -14.95 -28.09
C MET A 1 12.94 -13.98 -27.41
N THR A 2 11.69 -13.96 -27.85
CA THR A 2 10.64 -13.08 -27.33
C THR A 2 9.64 -13.90 -26.53
N GLY A 3 9.23 -13.38 -25.37
CA GLY A 3 8.36 -14.07 -24.43
C GLY A 3 9.07 -14.36 -23.10
N MET A 4 8.26 -14.54 -22.04
CA MET A 4 8.57 -14.84 -20.64
C MET A 4 10.02 -15.24 -20.26
N PRO A 5 10.69 -16.22 -20.91
CA PRO A 5 12.10 -16.56 -20.64
C PRO A 5 13.06 -15.37 -20.72
N ALA A 6 12.93 -14.46 -21.68
CA ALA A 6 13.84 -13.32 -21.83
C ALA A 6 13.67 -12.29 -20.69
N PHE A 7 12.43 -12.07 -20.25
CA PHE A 7 12.13 -11.19 -19.11
C PHE A 7 12.67 -11.78 -17.80
N ARG A 8 12.43 -13.08 -17.54
CA ARG A 8 12.93 -13.76 -16.34
C ARG A 8 14.46 -13.76 -16.29
N ALA A 9 15.11 -14.02 -17.42
CA ALA A 9 16.56 -13.95 -17.51
C ALA A 9 17.08 -12.53 -17.23
N THR A 10 16.41 -11.50 -17.74
CA THR A 10 16.76 -10.10 -17.46
C THR A 10 16.60 -9.78 -15.98
N LEU A 11 15.46 -10.12 -15.39
CA LEU A 11 15.18 -9.90 -13.96
C LEU A 11 16.23 -10.57 -13.07
N TYR A 12 16.55 -11.84 -13.37
CA TYR A 12 17.56 -12.59 -12.63
C TYR A 12 18.93 -11.94 -12.73
N ASN A 13 19.37 -11.59 -13.95
CA ASN A 13 20.68 -10.98 -14.16
C ASN A 13 20.80 -9.60 -13.51
N VAL A 14 19.72 -8.83 -13.45
CA VAL A 14 19.72 -7.45 -12.90
C VAL A 14 19.60 -7.46 -11.37
N LEU A 15 18.66 -8.23 -10.81
CA LEU A 15 18.32 -8.14 -9.38
C LEU A 15 18.85 -9.29 -8.54
N MET A 16 19.00 -10.50 -9.10
CA MET A 16 19.18 -11.71 -8.29
C MET A 16 20.58 -12.34 -8.41
N LYS A 17 21.34 -12.04 -9.47
CA LYS A 17 22.63 -12.69 -9.76
C LYS A 17 23.74 -12.33 -8.77
N ARG A 18 23.74 -11.12 -8.21
CA ARG A 18 24.76 -10.66 -7.25
C ARG A 18 24.14 -10.59 -5.85
N ASN A 19 24.70 -11.32 -4.89
CA ASN A 19 24.15 -11.40 -3.52
C ASN A 19 23.90 -10.03 -2.88
N SER A 20 24.82 -9.08 -3.01
CA SER A 20 24.65 -7.73 -2.45
C SER A 20 23.50 -6.94 -3.09
N VAL A 21 23.35 -7.06 -4.42
CA VAL A 21 22.25 -6.44 -5.17
C VAL A 21 20.92 -7.11 -4.78
N TYR A 22 20.92 -8.43 -4.65
CA TYR A 22 19.73 -9.20 -4.28
C TYR A 22 19.20 -8.82 -2.90
N VAL A 23 20.06 -8.80 -1.88
CA VAL A 23 19.66 -8.41 -0.52
C VAL A 23 19.12 -6.98 -0.50
N THR A 24 19.78 -6.05 -1.19
CA THR A 24 19.32 -4.66 -1.31
C THR A 24 17.95 -4.58 -1.99
N ALA A 25 17.75 -5.34 -3.08
CA ALA A 25 16.48 -5.41 -3.80
C ALA A 25 15.37 -5.99 -2.91
N CYS A 26 15.66 -6.99 -2.06
CA CYS A 26 14.69 -7.53 -1.11
C CYS A 26 14.31 -6.50 -0.03
N VAL A 27 15.28 -5.77 0.54
CA VAL A 27 15.02 -4.77 1.59
C VAL A 27 14.24 -3.57 1.05
N LEU A 28 14.65 -3.03 -0.09
CA LEU A 28 13.91 -1.93 -0.72
C LEU A 28 12.55 -2.39 -1.24
N GLY A 29 12.50 -3.59 -1.82
CA GLY A 29 11.28 -4.21 -2.29
C GLY A 29 10.28 -4.44 -1.16
N SER A 30 10.73 -4.88 0.02
CA SER A 30 9.82 -5.06 1.16
C SER A 30 9.26 -3.74 1.65
N TYR A 31 10.08 -2.69 1.78
CA TYR A 31 9.60 -1.37 2.18
C TYR A 31 8.52 -0.84 1.21
N VAL A 32 8.77 -0.90 -0.10
CA VAL A 32 7.80 -0.46 -1.10
C VAL A 32 6.54 -1.34 -1.08
N ALA A 33 6.71 -2.66 -1.02
CA ALA A 33 5.60 -3.61 -1.00
C ALA A 33 4.72 -3.44 0.24
N THR A 34 5.29 -3.21 1.42
CA THR A 34 4.53 -2.97 2.65
C THR A 34 3.65 -1.73 2.52
N ASN A 35 4.20 -0.60 2.04
CA ASN A 35 3.41 0.63 1.87
C ASN A 35 2.28 0.44 0.83
N ALA A 36 2.60 -0.19 -0.29
CA ALA A 36 1.61 -0.49 -1.32
C ALA A 36 0.51 -1.44 -0.81
N TYR A 37 0.89 -2.46 -0.03
CA TYR A 37 -0.04 -3.42 0.55
C TYR A 37 -0.97 -2.76 1.58
N LEU A 38 -0.43 -1.94 2.48
CA LEU A 38 -1.23 -1.20 3.47
C LEU A 38 -2.25 -0.28 2.79
N SER A 39 -1.78 0.56 1.86
CA SER A 39 -2.66 1.49 1.14
C SER A 39 -3.71 0.77 0.28
N GLY A 40 -3.31 -0.29 -0.42
CA GLY A 40 -4.22 -1.08 -1.26
C GLY A 40 -5.28 -1.81 -0.43
N THR A 41 -4.88 -2.43 0.68
CA THR A 41 -5.80 -3.17 1.54
C THR A 41 -6.77 -2.22 2.26
N ASP A 42 -6.30 -1.08 2.76
CA ASP A 42 -7.16 -0.04 3.34
C ASP A 42 -8.18 0.48 2.32
N SER A 43 -7.75 0.74 1.07
CA SER A 43 -8.64 1.19 0.00
C SER A 43 -9.72 0.16 -0.33
N ILE A 44 -9.34 -1.13 -0.41
CA ILE A 44 -10.30 -2.22 -0.62
C ILE A 44 -11.28 -2.31 0.55
N TRP A 45 -10.77 -2.24 1.78
CA TRP A 45 -11.60 -2.30 2.99
C TRP A 45 -12.61 -1.15 3.06
N LYS A 46 -12.17 0.09 2.80
CA LYS A 46 -13.03 1.27 2.73
C LYS A 46 -14.06 1.16 1.60
N SER A 47 -13.68 0.62 0.45
CA SER A 47 -14.64 0.40 -0.64
C SER A 47 -15.73 -0.60 -0.26
N ILE A 48 -15.40 -1.66 0.47
CA ILE A 48 -16.37 -2.67 0.92
C ILE A 48 -17.26 -2.12 2.04
N ASN A 49 -16.71 -1.30 2.93
CA ASN A 49 -17.39 -0.78 4.11
C ASN A 49 -17.82 0.69 3.96
N LYS A 50 -18.03 1.15 2.73
CA LYS A 50 -18.40 2.54 2.45
C LYS A 50 -19.63 2.97 3.22
N GLY A 51 -19.56 4.13 3.86
CA GLY A 51 -20.60 4.72 4.70
C GLY A 51 -20.71 4.13 6.11
N LYS A 52 -19.86 3.14 6.48
CA LYS A 52 -19.86 2.52 7.81
C LYS A 52 -18.66 2.92 8.66
N SER A 53 -17.65 3.56 8.07
CA SER A 53 -16.50 4.02 8.81
C SER A 53 -16.89 5.18 9.74
N TRP A 54 -16.28 5.24 10.93
CA TRP A 54 -16.49 6.37 11.82
C TRP A 54 -16.12 7.70 11.15
N GLU A 55 -15.07 7.70 10.33
CA GLU A 55 -14.62 8.86 9.55
C GLU A 55 -15.75 9.42 8.67
N GLU A 56 -16.45 8.56 7.93
CA GLU A 56 -17.56 8.98 7.07
C GLU A 56 -18.81 9.33 7.89
N VAL A 57 -19.12 8.58 8.95
CA VAL A 57 -20.27 8.87 9.82
C VAL A 57 -20.09 10.21 10.53
N GLN A 58 -18.92 10.46 11.12
CA GLN A 58 -18.61 11.71 11.80
C GLN A 58 -18.70 12.90 10.84
N ALA A 59 -18.31 12.75 9.58
CA ALA A 59 -18.44 13.80 8.57
C ALA A 59 -19.90 14.19 8.27
N THR A 60 -20.86 13.36 8.65
CA THR A 60 -22.31 13.65 8.53
C THR A 60 -22.93 14.23 9.79
N LEU A 61 -22.19 14.25 10.92
CA LEU A 61 -22.71 14.77 12.18
C LEU A 61 -22.76 16.32 12.17
N PRO A 62 -23.72 16.92 12.88
CA PRO A 62 -23.72 18.37 13.09
C PRO A 62 -22.43 18.79 13.83
N PRO A 63 -21.98 20.04 13.63
CA PRO A 63 -20.89 20.60 14.42
C PRO A 63 -21.16 20.37 15.91
N LYS A 64 -20.12 20.09 16.69
CA LYS A 64 -20.26 20.16 18.14
C LYS A 64 -20.73 21.59 18.45
N GLU A 65 -21.89 21.73 19.07
CA GLU A 65 -22.22 22.98 19.74
C GLU A 65 -21.12 23.15 20.79
N ASP A 66 -20.33 24.22 20.64
CA ASP A 66 -19.44 24.65 21.70
C ASP A 66 -20.40 24.94 22.88
N GLU A 67 -20.36 24.09 23.92
CA GLU A 67 -20.98 24.44 25.20
C GLU A 67 -20.27 25.73 25.62
N ASP A 68 -20.94 26.87 25.42
CA ASP A 68 -20.54 28.14 26.01
C ASP A 68 -20.45 27.89 27.52
N ASP A 69 -19.22 27.71 28.00
CA ASP A 69 -18.86 27.55 29.41
C ASP A 69 -19.27 28.83 30.18
N ASP A 70 -20.51 28.89 30.67
CA ASP A 70 -20.98 29.79 31.74
C ASP A 70 -20.64 29.24 33.13
#